data_AF-A0A3P5ZVK4-F1
#
_entry.id   AF-A0A3P5ZVK4-F1
#
_cell.length_a   1.000
_cell.length_b   1.000
_cell.length_c   1.000
_cell.angle_alpha   90.00
_cell.angle_beta   90.00
_cell.angle_gamma   90.00
#
_symmetry.space_group_name_H-M   'P 1'
#
loop_
_entity.id
_entity.type
_entity.pdbx_description
1 polymer ?
#
loop_
_entity_poly.entity_id
_entity_poly.type
_entity_poly.pdbx_seq_one_letter_code
_entity_poly.pdbx_strand_id
1 'polypeptide(L)' 'MQMEVLAKDLWISLRLAEESFFRQRSRVKWLGEGDLNTPFYHSMMTMRNALNAVKQLYRDDGSATNSLQEVHALAVEYF' A
#
# COMPACT_ATOMS: atom_id res chain seq x y z
N MET A 1 2.71 -29.14 23.73
CA MET A 1 1.31 -28.67 23.93
C MET A 1 1.26 -27.16 24.22
N GLN A 2 1.92 -26.63 25.25
CA GLN A 2 1.82 -25.20 25.61
C GLN A 2 2.47 -24.24 24.59
N MET A 3 3.63 -24.61 24.04
CA MET A 3 4.31 -23.85 22.97
C MET A 3 3.48 -23.77 21.67
N GLU A 4 2.69 -24.80 21.39
CA GLU A 4 1.87 -24.85 20.17
C GLU A 4 0.67 -23.92 20.25
N VAL A 5 0.06 -23.81 21.44
CA VAL A 5 -1.04 -22.88 21.71
C VAL A 5 -0.55 -21.43 21.58
N LEU A 6 0.59 -21.10 22.19
CA LEU A 6 1.18 -19.76 22.09
C LEU A 6 1.53 -19.37 20.64
N ALA A 7 2.04 -20.32 19.85
CA ALA A 7 2.33 -20.08 18.44
C ALA A 7 1.05 -19.81 17.63
N LYS A 8 -0.04 -20.53 17.92
CA LYS A 8 -1.35 -20.32 17.28
C LYS A 8 -1.92 -18.95 17.62
N ASP A 9 -1.89 -18.55 18.89
CA ASP A 9 -2.40 -17.24 19.33
C ASP A 9 -1.61 -16.08 18.71
N LEU A 10 -0.28 -16.21 18.69
CA LEU A 10 0.59 -15.23 18.04
C LEU A 10 0.28 -15.11 16.54
N TRP A 11 0.15 -16.24 15.84
CA TRP A 11 -0.17 -16.25 14.41
C TRP A 11 -1.50 -15.57 14.12
N ILE A 12 -2.54 -15.84 14.91
CA ILE A 12 -3.85 -15.19 14.78
C ILE A 12 -3.70 -13.67 14.98
N SER A 13 -2.98 -13.24 16.01
CA SER A 13 -2.79 -11.81 16.29
C SER A 13 -2.07 -11.07 15.15
N LEU A 14 -1.01 -11.66 14.60
CA LEU A 14 -0.26 -11.09 13.47
C LEU A 14 -1.13 -11.02 12.22
N ARG A 15 -1.94 -12.05 11.98
CA ARG A 15 -2.83 -12.12 10.82
C ARG A 15 -3.94 -11.08 10.87
N LEU A 16 -4.54 -10.86 12.04
CA LEU A 16 -5.55 -9.81 12.23
C LEU A 16 -4.94 -8.40 12.06
N ALA A 17 -3.71 -8.20 12.55
CA ALA A 17 -2.99 -6.94 12.35
C ALA A 17 -2.70 -6.69 10.87
N GLU A 18 -2.27 -7.72 10.13
CA GLU A 18 -2.02 -7.66 8.69
C GLU A 18 -3.30 -7.30 7.91
N GLU A 19 -4.42 -7.96 8.21
CA GLU A 19 -5.72 -7.67 7.58
C GLU A 19 -6.15 -6.22 7.81
N SER A 20 -6.08 -5.73 9.06
CA SER A 20 -6.41 -4.35 9.41
C SER A 20 -5.55 -3.35 8.64
N PHE A 21 -4.24 -3.61 8.55
CA PHE A 21 -3.30 -2.76 7.80
C PHE A 21 -3.69 -2.66 6.31
N PHE A 22 -3.96 -3.79 5.66
CA PHE A 22 -4.31 -3.79 4.23
C PHE A 22 -5.71 -3.23 3.97
N ARG A 23 -6.68 -3.45 4.86
CA ARG A 23 -7.99 -2.81 4.79
C ARG A 23 -7.86 -1.28 4.80
N GLN A 24 -7.10 -0.73 5.75
CA GLN A 24 -6.86 0.71 5.82
C GLN A 24 -6.19 1.26 4.55
N ARG A 25 -5.15 0.57 4.04
CA ARG A 25 -4.40 1.01 2.85
C ARG A 25 -5.21 0.92 1.55
N SER A 26 -6.04 -0.09 1.41
CA SER A 26 -6.87 -0.31 0.21
C SER A 26 -8.00 0.72 0.07
N ARG A 27 -8.38 1.42 1.14
CA ARG A 27 -9.52 2.37 1.21
C ARG A 27 -10.87 1.78 0.78
N VAL A 28 -11.05 0.48 0.95
CA VAL A 28 -12.31 -0.21 0.64
C VAL A 28 -13.32 0.04 1.77
N LYS A 29 -14.51 0.53 1.43
CA LYS A 29 -15.57 0.89 2.41
C LYS A 29 -16.63 -0.18 2.65
N TRP A 30 -16.74 -1.15 1.74
CA TRP A 30 -17.91 -2.05 1.68
C TRP A 30 -17.61 -3.52 2.02
N LEU A 31 -16.36 -3.87 2.29
CA LEU A 31 -16.02 -5.20 2.82
C LEU A 31 -16.21 -5.18 4.33
N GLY A 32 -17.09 -6.06 4.84
CA GLY A 32 -17.26 -6.28 6.27
C GLY A 32 -16.01 -6.92 6.87
N GLU A 33 -15.69 -6.57 8.13
CA GLU A 33 -14.61 -7.22 8.88
C GLU A 33 -14.90 -8.73 9.02
N GLY A 34 -13.91 -9.58 8.76
CA GLY A 34 -14.02 -11.03 8.92
C GLY A 34 -14.10 -11.85 7.63
N ASP A 35 -14.30 -11.20 6.48
CA ASP A 35 -14.05 -11.84 5.19
C ASP A 35 -12.55 -11.66 4.91
N LEU A 36 -11.77 -12.72 5.14
CA LEU A 36 -10.29 -12.79 5.14
C LEU A 36 -9.66 -12.53 3.76
N ASN A 37 -10.21 -11.61 2.99
CA ASN A 37 -9.92 -11.28 1.59
C ASN A 37 -8.65 -10.44 1.42
N THR A 38 -7.54 -10.93 1.98
CA THR A 38 -6.22 -10.33 1.76
C THR A 38 -5.87 -10.16 0.27
N PRO A 39 -6.17 -11.11 -0.65
CA PRO A 39 -5.84 -10.93 -2.07
C PRO A 39 -6.57 -9.75 -2.72
N PHE A 40 -7.80 -9.48 -2.29
CA PHE A 40 -8.58 -8.35 -2.78
C PHE A 40 -7.96 -7.02 -2.32
N TYR A 41 -7.60 -6.92 -1.03
CA TYR A 41 -6.94 -5.72 -0.52
C TYR A 41 -5.60 -5.45 -1.21
N HIS A 42 -4.81 -6.50 -1.46
CA HIS A 42 -3.56 -6.38 -2.22
C HIS A 42 -3.80 -5.90 -3.67
N SER A 43 -4.81 -6.46 -4.34
CA SER A 43 -5.16 -6.06 -5.72
C SER A 43 -5.62 -4.61 -5.79
N MET A 44 -6.48 -4.20 -4.86
CA MET A 44 -6.95 -2.81 -4.76
C MET A 44 -5.81 -1.84 -4.43
N MET A 45 -4.93 -2.19 -3.50
CA MET A 45 -3.77 -1.37 -3.16
C MET A 45 -2.82 -1.22 -4.36
N THR A 46 -2.57 -2.30 -5.10
CA THR A 46 -1.73 -2.28 -6.31
C THR A 46 -2.33 -1.37 -7.38
N MET A 47 -3.62 -1.53 -7.67
CA MET A 47 -4.33 -0.69 -8.64
C MET A 47 -4.28 0.79 -8.23
N ARG A 48 -4.53 1.09 -6.95
CA ARG A 48 -4.49 2.47 -6.44
C ARG A 48 -3.09 3.07 -6.50
N ASN A 49 -2.05 2.31 -6.19
CA ASN A 49 -0.67 2.78 -6.31
C ASN A 49 -0.33 3.09 -7.77
N ALA A 50 -0.75 2.24 -8.72
CA ALA A 50 -0.53 2.48 -10.14
C ALA A 50 -1.28 3.72 -10.66
N LEU A 51 -2.51 3.95 -10.19
CA LEU A 51 -3.31 5.12 -10.57
C LEU A 51 -2.78 6.42 -9.98
N ASN A 52 -2.30 6.41 -8.73
CA ASN A 52 -1.81 7.61 -8.03
C ASN A 52 -0.30 7.83 -8.19
N ALA A 53 0.39 6.98 -8.96
CA ALA A 53 1.81 7.15 -9.23
C ALA A 53 2.03 8.43 -10.05
N VAL A 54 2.88 9.32 -9.54
CA VAL A 54 3.34 10.49 -10.28
C VAL A 54 4.30 10.00 -11.37
N LYS A 55 3.84 10.04 -12.62
CA LYS A 55 4.62 9.55 -13.77
C LYS A 55 5.55 10.60 -14.33
N GLN A 56 5.12 11.86 -14.31
CA GLN A 56 5.86 13.00 -14.85
C GLN A 56 5.56 14.25 -14.04
N LEU A 57 6.57 15.11 -13.93
CA LEU A 57 6.48 16.46 -13.39
C LEU A 57 6.98 17.46 -14.43
N TYR A 58 6.53 18.70 -14.33
CA TYR A 58 6.97 19.80 -15.19
C TYR A 58 7.96 20.68 -14.42
N ARG A 59 9.05 21.05 -15.08
CA ARG A 59 10.02 22.04 -14.60
C ARG A 59 9.55 23.44 -14.93
N ASP A 60 10.20 24.44 -14.34
CA ASP A 60 9.88 25.86 -14.54
C ASP A 60 10.08 26.31 -16.00
N ASP A 61 10.95 25.64 -16.76
CA ASP A 61 11.18 25.88 -18.18
C ASP A 61 10.11 25.22 -19.10
N GLY A 62 9.11 24.55 -18.51
CA GLY A 62 8.05 23.84 -19.23
C GLY A 62 8.44 22.44 -19.73
N SER A 63 9.68 21.99 -19.49
CA SER A 63 10.10 20.63 -19.83
C SER A 63 9.51 19.60 -18.86
N ALA A 64 9.20 18.40 -19.37
CA ALA A 64 8.71 17.28 -18.56
C ALA A 64 9.86 16.34 -18.15
N THR A 65 9.72 15.69 -17.00
CA THR A 65 10.60 14.59 -16.60
C THR A 65 10.33 13.34 -17.46
N ASN A 66 11.38 12.63 -17.87
CA ASN A 66 11.26 11.43 -18.71
C ASN A 66 11.49 10.11 -17.97
N SER A 67 11.88 10.18 -16.70
CA SER A 67 12.17 9.02 -15.87
C SER A 67 11.67 9.22 -14.44
N LEU A 68 11.43 8.11 -13.73
CA LEU A 68 11.04 8.16 -12.32
C LEU A 68 12.16 8.76 -11.45
N GLN A 69 13.42 8.53 -11.83
CA GLN A 69 14.59 9.11 -11.18
C GLN A 69 14.57 10.64 -11.26
N GLU A 70 14.23 11.21 -12.42
CA GLU A 70 14.07 12.65 -12.58
C GLU A 70 12.88 13.19 -11.77
N VAL A 71 11.75 12.47 -11.74
CA VAL A 71 10.59 12.84 -10.90
C VAL A 71 11.01 12.92 -9.43
N HIS A 72 11.77 11.92 -8.95
CA HIS A 72 12.27 11.89 -7.58
C HIS A 72 13.24 13.04 -7.29
N ALA A 73 14.19 13.28 -8.19
CA ALA A 73 15.17 14.36 -8.04
C ALA A 73 14.48 15.74 -7.97
N LEU A 74 13.53 15.99 -8.88
CA LEU A 74 12.79 17.26 -8.91
C LEU A 74 11.91 17.43 -7.66
N ALA A 75 11.30 16.35 -7.16
CA ALA A 75 10.54 16.41 -5.91
C ALA A 75 11.45 16.74 -4.72
N VAL A 76 12.66 16.19 -4.65
CA VAL A 76 13.64 16.50 -3.60
C VAL A 76 14.17 17.93 -3.72
N GLU A 77 14.37 18.44 -4.93
CA GLU A 77 14.82 19.83 -5.14
C GLU A 77 13.77 20.86 -4.68
N TYR A 78 12.49 20.53 -4.82
CA TYR A 78 11.39 21.44 -4.47
C TYR A 78 11.15 21.59 -2.95
N PHE A 79 11.42 20.56 -2.14
CA PHE A 79 11.13 20.53 -0.69
C PHE A 79 12.37 20.76 0.17
#